data_AF-A0AAN0JMP8-F1
#
_entry.id   AF-A0AAN0JMP8-F1
#
_cell.length_a   1.000
_cell.length_b   1.000
_cell.length_c   1.000
_cell.angle_alpha   90.00
_cell.angle_beta   90.00
_cell.angle_gamma   90.00
#
_symmetry.space_group_name_H-M   'P 1'
#
loop_
_entity.id
_entity.type
_entity.pdbx_description
1 polymer ?
#
loop_
_entity_poly.entity_id
_entity_poly.type
_entity_poly.pdbx_seq_one_letter_code
_entity_poly.pdbx_strand_id
1 'polypeptide(L)'
;MFSDVRTQANYQLMGRHFVGLIFSCFEEIDKKCSTKVICFQSIPKLNDPLNYDHVTLECKVVPTVQGTVSPMASSGLIRLLNILIEEEKHSYENNQKFSSDELTLLHNGAVYVQSLSQLLQVIGAPLLQLLQELLINNNNVINKLEKERDRLLVSLSTEGESV
;
A
#
# COMPACT_ATOMS: atom_id res chain seq x y z
N MET A 1 15.16 -11.92 8.94
CA MET A 1 15.75 -12.63 7.79
C MET A 1 15.62 -14.16 7.87
N PHE A 2 16.13 -14.85 8.91
CA PHE A 2 16.05 -16.33 8.95
C PHE A 2 14.61 -16.88 8.97
N SER A 3 13.67 -16.19 9.64
CA SER A 3 12.25 -16.56 9.60
C SER A 3 11.62 -16.32 8.21
N ASP A 4 12.00 -15.21 7.57
CA ASP A 4 11.43 -14.79 6.28
C ASP A 4 11.82 -15.77 5.16
N VAL A 5 13.08 -16.22 5.15
CA VAL A 5 13.58 -17.20 4.17
C VAL A 5 12.89 -18.56 4.36
N ARG A 6 12.69 -19.03 5.59
CA ARG A 6 11.94 -20.29 5.83
C ARG A 6 10.47 -20.17 5.44
N THR A 7 9.85 -19.04 5.72
CA THR A 7 8.45 -18.76 5.36
C THR A 7 8.29 -18.70 3.84
N GLN A 8 9.23 -18.03 3.16
CA GLN A 8 9.29 -17.96 1.70
C GLN A 8 9.48 -19.36 1.07
N ALA A 9 10.36 -20.20 1.65
CA ALA A 9 10.51 -21.59 1.21
C ALA A 9 9.20 -22.38 1.32
N ASN A 10 8.46 -22.21 2.42
CA ASN A 10 7.14 -22.85 2.60
C ASN A 10 6.12 -22.39 1.55
N TYR A 11 6.06 -21.10 1.22
CA TYR A 11 5.20 -20.62 0.14
C TYR A 11 5.63 -21.14 -1.23
N GLN A 12 6.94 -21.36 -1.45
CA GLN A 12 7.44 -21.98 -2.68
C GLN A 12 7.06 -23.46 -2.83
N LEU A 13 6.73 -24.16 -1.74
CA LEU A 13 6.11 -25.49 -1.82
C LEU A 13 4.69 -25.44 -2.40
N MET A 14 3.96 -24.35 -2.15
CA MET A 14 2.62 -24.12 -2.70
C MET A 14 2.67 -23.59 -4.14
N GLY A 15 3.71 -22.84 -4.49
CA GLY A 15 3.93 -22.34 -5.83
C GLY A 15 5.40 -22.01 -6.09
N ARG A 16 6.06 -22.77 -6.97
CA ARG A 16 7.50 -22.64 -7.24
C ARG A 16 7.95 -21.23 -7.60
N HIS A 17 7.08 -20.46 -8.27
CA HIS A 17 7.36 -19.10 -8.73
C HIS A 17 6.91 -18.01 -7.75
N PHE A 18 6.49 -18.37 -6.54
CA PHE A 18 6.14 -17.39 -5.51
C PHE A 18 7.37 -16.55 -5.15
N VAL A 19 7.20 -15.23 -5.05
CA VAL A 19 8.28 -14.27 -4.75
C VAL A 19 7.94 -13.48 -3.49
N GLY A 20 8.96 -13.22 -2.68
CA GLY A 20 8.84 -12.35 -1.50
C GLY A 20 9.27 -10.93 -1.84
N LEU A 21 8.53 -9.94 -1.32
CA LEU A 21 8.91 -8.53 -1.35
C LEU A 21 9.09 -8.03 0.08
N ILE A 22 10.21 -7.36 0.34
CA ILE A 22 10.47 -6.68 1.62
C ILE A 22 10.62 -5.19 1.34
N PHE A 23 9.82 -4.40 2.05
CA PHE A 23 9.91 -2.94 2.06
C PHE A 23 10.60 -2.51 3.35
N SER A 24 11.82 -1.98 3.22
CA SER A 24 12.50 -1.30 4.31
C SER A 24 12.11 0.17 4.26
N CYS A 25 11.39 0.63 5.28
CA CYS A 25 10.89 1.99 5.41
C CYS A 25 11.56 2.67 6.61
N PHE A 26 11.60 4.01 6.60
CA PHE A 26 12.12 4.82 7.72
C PHE A 26 13.63 4.63 8.00
N GLU A 27 14.42 4.28 6.97
CA GLU A 27 15.87 4.32 7.10
C GLU A 27 16.34 5.78 7.03
N GLU A 28 16.68 6.35 8.19
CA GLU A 28 17.17 7.72 8.30
C GLU A 28 18.69 7.74 8.47
N ILE A 29 19.39 8.33 7.49
CA ILE A 29 20.83 8.60 7.53
C ILE A 29 21.01 10.06 7.14
N ASP A 30 21.66 10.87 8.00
CA ASP A 30 21.93 12.30 7.76
C ASP A 30 20.68 13.10 7.34
N LYS A 31 19.54 12.91 8.03
CA LYS A 31 18.23 13.55 7.73
C LYS A 31 17.66 13.21 6.36
N LYS A 32 18.18 12.19 5.68
CA LYS A 32 17.58 11.63 4.47
C LYS A 32 16.85 10.35 4.86
N CYS A 33 15.55 10.34 4.60
CA CYS A 33 14.76 9.12 4.68
C CYS A 33 14.89 8.36 3.35
N SER A 34 15.23 7.08 3.43
CA SER A 34 15.25 6.19 2.26
C SER A 34 14.30 5.02 2.45
N THR A 35 13.64 4.63 1.35
CA THR A 35 12.82 3.43 1.27
C THR A 35 13.49 2.48 0.28
N LYS A 36 13.72 1.24 0.70
CA LYS A 36 14.36 0.20 -0.12
C LYS A 36 13.39 -0.96 -0.30
N VAL A 37 13.41 -1.55 -1.49
CA VAL A 37 12.61 -2.74 -1.81
C VAL A 37 13.54 -3.86 -2.24
N ILE A 38 13.35 -5.03 -1.64
CA ILE A 38 14.09 -6.25 -2.00
C ILE A 38 13.07 -7.28 -2.49
N CYS A 39 13.32 -7.83 -3.67
CA CYS A 39 12.61 -8.99 -4.19
C CYS A 39 13.49 -10.23 -4.04
N PHE A 40 12.96 -11.32 -3.52
CA PHE A 40 13.75 -12.52 -3.28
C PHE A 40 12.95 -13.82 -3.37
N GLN A 41 13.70 -14.91 -3.53
CA GLN A 41 13.23 -16.28 -3.36
C GLN A 41 14.17 -17.04 -2.42
N SER A 42 13.72 -18.19 -1.94
CA SER A 42 14.51 -19.12 -1.14
C SER A 42 15.05 -20.25 -2.00
N ILE A 43 16.30 -20.61 -1.76
CA ILE A 43 17.00 -21.73 -2.39
C ILE A 43 17.56 -22.66 -1.30
N PRO A 44 17.41 -23.99 -1.42
CA PRO A 44 18.00 -24.92 -0.45
C PRO A 44 19.52 -24.85 -0.51
N LYS A 45 20.18 -24.94 0.64
CA LYS A 45 21.64 -25.00 0.70
C LYS A 45 22.14 -26.33 0.14
N LEU A 46 23.21 -26.29 -0.65
CA LEU A 46 23.79 -27.49 -1.28
C LEU A 46 24.16 -28.58 -0.25
N ASN A 47 24.71 -28.17 0.89
CA ASN A 47 25.23 -29.06 1.92
C ASN A 47 24.23 -29.34 3.06
N ASP A 48 23.06 -28.67 3.06
CA ASP A 48 22.05 -28.82 4.10
C ASP A 48 20.65 -28.49 3.53
N PRO A 49 19.97 -29.47 2.92
CA PRO A 49 18.67 -29.26 2.27
C PRO A 49 17.55 -28.83 3.23
N LEU A 50 17.75 -28.93 4.55
CA LEU A 50 16.81 -28.46 5.56
C LEU A 50 16.97 -26.96 5.86
N ASN A 51 18.06 -26.35 5.39
CA ASN A 51 18.32 -24.94 5.50
C ASN A 51 18.26 -24.25 4.13
N TYR A 52 17.77 -23.02 4.15
CA TYR A 52 17.55 -22.21 2.95
C TYR A 52 18.39 -20.94 3.02
N ASP A 53 18.91 -20.53 1.87
CA ASP A 53 19.45 -19.19 1.62
C ASP A 53 18.48 -18.39 0.76
N HIS A 54 18.69 -17.07 0.70
CA HIS A 54 17.93 -16.20 -0.18
C HIS A 54 18.69 -15.94 -1.49
N VAL A 55 17.94 -15.77 -2.57
CA VAL A 55 18.43 -15.24 -3.84
C VAL A 55 17.65 -13.98 -4.17
N THR A 56 18.36 -12.87 -4.43
CA THR A 56 17.73 -11.62 -4.83
C THR A 56 17.32 -11.68 -6.30
N LEU A 57 16.12 -11.23 -6.59
CA LEU A 57 15.57 -11.12 -7.93
C LEU A 57 15.58 -9.65 -8.38
N GLU A 58 15.79 -9.42 -9.67
CA GLU A 58 15.66 -8.08 -10.25
C GLU A 58 14.18 -7.65 -10.20
N CYS A 59 13.92 -6.48 -9.60
CA CYS A 59 12.58 -5.90 -9.49
C CYS A 59 12.56 -4.54 -10.17
N LYS A 60 11.68 -4.36 -11.16
CA LYS A 60 11.50 -3.10 -11.90
C LYS A 60 10.12 -2.53 -11.64
N VAL A 61 10.07 -1.25 -11.27
CA VAL A 61 8.82 -0.50 -11.18
C VAL A 61 8.47 -0.04 -12.59
N VAL A 62 7.36 -0.55 -13.12
CA VAL A 62 6.84 -0.11 -14.43
C VAL A 62 5.95 1.11 -14.19
N PRO A 63 6.24 2.25 -14.84
CA PRO A 63 5.39 3.43 -14.70
C PRO A 63 4.01 3.15 -15.32
N THR A 64 2.96 3.31 -14.53
CA THR A 64 1.58 3.40 -15.01
C THR A 64 1.32 4.81 -15.57
N VAL A 65 0.27 4.98 -16.38
CA VAL A 65 -0.13 6.27 -16.99
C VAL A 65 0.06 7.41 -15.99
N GLN A 66 0.85 8.40 -16.41
CA GLN A 66 1.39 9.46 -15.56
C GLN A 66 0.27 10.16 -14.77
N GLY A 67 0.42 10.22 -13.45
CA GLY A 67 -0.51 10.92 -12.57
C GLY A 67 -1.81 10.19 -12.24
N THR A 68 -1.99 8.94 -12.69
CA THR A 68 -3.18 8.14 -12.34
C THR A 68 -2.87 7.11 -11.27
N VAL A 69 -3.75 7.00 -10.28
CA VAL A 69 -3.78 5.88 -9.34
C VAL A 69 -4.84 4.91 -9.82
N SER A 70 -4.47 3.63 -9.97
CA SER A 70 -5.44 2.59 -10.33
C SER A 70 -6.58 2.55 -9.29
N PRO A 71 -7.85 2.40 -9.72
CA PRO A 71 -8.97 2.19 -8.80
C PRO A 71 -8.75 1.07 -7.78
N MET A 72 -7.97 0.04 -8.17
CA MET A 72 -7.61 -1.05 -7.25
C MET A 72 -6.68 -0.58 -6.13
N ALA A 73 -5.71 0.29 -6.44
CA ALA A 73 -4.77 0.81 -5.46
C ALA A 73 -5.46 1.76 -4.47
N SER A 74 -6.36 2.63 -4.95
CA SER A 74 -7.14 3.52 -4.06
C SER A 74 -8.12 2.74 -3.17
N SER A 75 -8.78 1.71 -3.70
CA SER A 75 -9.61 0.79 -2.92
C SER A 75 -8.80 0.08 -1.82
N GLY A 76 -7.56 -0.33 -2.13
CA GLY A 76 -6.66 -0.94 -1.15
C GLY A 76 -6.33 -0.02 0.03
N LEU A 77 -6.09 1.27 -0.21
CA LEU A 77 -5.82 2.25 0.84
C LEU A 77 -7.02 2.46 1.77
N ILE A 78 -8.23 2.58 1.21
CA ILE A 78 -9.46 2.69 1.98
C ILE A 78 -9.71 1.41 2.80
N ARG A 79 -9.45 0.25 2.19
CA ARG A 79 -9.59 -1.05 2.85
C ARG A 79 -8.64 -1.19 4.04
N LEU A 80 -7.40 -0.70 3.95
CA LEU A 80 -6.46 -0.71 5.07
C LEU A 80 -7.01 0.04 6.29
N LEU A 81 -7.54 1.25 6.09
CA LEU A 81 -8.13 2.03 7.18
C LEU A 81 -9.28 1.27 7.85
N ASN A 82 -10.15 0.64 7.06
CA ASN A 82 -11.26 -0.15 7.59
C ASN A 82 -10.78 -1.40 8.37
N ILE A 83 -9.73 -2.08 7.90
CA ILE A 83 -9.15 -3.22 8.61
C ILE A 83 -8.65 -2.79 10.00
N LEU A 84 -7.93 -1.67 10.09
CA LEU A 84 -7.39 -1.18 11.36
C LEU A 84 -8.49 -0.76 12.35
N ILE A 85 -9.57 -0.13 11.85
CA ILE A 85 -10.73 0.22 12.68
C ILE A 85 -11.41 -1.04 13.22
N GLU A 86 -11.62 -2.06 12.38
CA GLU A 86 -12.24 -3.31 12.82
C GLU A 86 -11.33 -4.11 13.77
N GLU A 87 -10.02 -4.07 13.60
CA GLU A 87 -9.06 -4.70 14.53
C GLU A 87 -9.13 -4.08 15.93
N GLU A 88 -9.16 -2.74 16.00
CA GLU A 88 -9.30 -2.00 17.26
C GLU A 88 -10.65 -2.29 17.94
N LYS A 89 -11.73 -2.28 17.16
CA LYS A 89 -13.08 -2.63 17.65
C LYS A 89 -13.13 -4.05 18.17
N HIS A 90 -12.57 -5.01 17.44
CA HIS A 90 -12.52 -6.41 17.87
C HIS A 90 -11.74 -6.57 19.18
N SER A 91 -10.60 -5.87 19.32
CA SER A 91 -9.83 -5.85 20.57
C SER A 91 -10.66 -5.30 21.74
N TYR A 92 -11.34 -4.18 21.55
CA TYR A 92 -12.23 -3.59 22.56
C TYR A 92 -13.36 -4.55 22.97
N GLU A 93 -14.11 -5.07 22.00
CA GLU A 93 -15.23 -5.99 22.24
C GLU A 93 -14.79 -7.28 22.96
N ASN A 94 -13.60 -7.79 22.63
CA ASN A 94 -13.06 -8.97 23.28
C ASN A 94 -12.74 -8.70 24.77
N ASN A 95 -12.17 -7.54 25.10
CA ASN A 95 -11.84 -7.17 26.48
C ASN A 95 -13.09 -6.87 27.33
N GLN A 96 -14.16 -6.36 26.72
CA GLN A 96 -15.43 -6.10 27.38
C GLN A 96 -16.09 -7.39 27.92
N LYS A 97 -15.89 -8.53 27.25
CA LYS A 97 -16.47 -9.82 27.68
C LYS A 97 -15.95 -10.32 29.03
N PHE A 98 -14.78 -9.86 29.45
CA PHE A 98 -14.10 -10.34 30.65
C PHE A 98 -14.06 -9.33 31.80
N SER A 99 -14.56 -8.10 31.57
CA SER A 99 -14.52 -7.01 32.56
C SER A 99 -15.90 -6.81 33.17
N SER A 100 -16.02 -6.91 34.50
CA SER A 100 -17.27 -6.64 35.22
C SER A 100 -17.25 -5.35 36.04
N ASP A 101 -16.07 -4.74 36.19
CA ASP A 101 -15.86 -3.50 36.95
C ASP A 101 -16.14 -2.27 36.08
N GLU A 102 -17.04 -1.39 36.54
CA GLU A 102 -17.50 -0.21 35.80
C GLU A 102 -16.36 0.77 35.47
N LEU A 103 -15.37 0.91 36.36
CA LEU A 103 -14.21 1.77 36.11
C LEU A 103 -13.33 1.20 35.00
N THR A 104 -13.14 -0.12 34.97
CA THR A 104 -12.41 -0.80 33.91
C THR A 104 -13.14 -0.68 32.56
N LEU A 105 -14.48 -0.80 32.54
CA LEU A 105 -15.28 -0.60 31.34
C LEU A 105 -15.14 0.82 30.80
N LEU A 106 -15.21 1.82 31.68
CA LEU A 106 -15.02 3.23 31.32
C LEU A 106 -13.61 3.50 30.78
N HIS A 107 -12.58 2.98 31.46
CA HIS A 107 -11.20 3.11 31.02
C HIS A 107 -10.98 2.52 29.62
N ASN A 108 -11.45 1.29 29.40
CA ASN A 108 -11.33 0.63 28.10
C ASN A 108 -12.07 1.42 27.01
N GLY A 109 -13.24 1.98 27.33
CA GLY A 109 -13.99 2.83 26.39
C GLY A 109 -13.21 4.09 26.01
N ALA A 110 -12.57 4.74 26.98
CA ALA A 110 -11.73 5.91 26.73
C ALA A 110 -10.50 5.55 25.86
N VAL A 111 -9.82 4.43 26.14
CA VAL A 111 -8.68 3.94 25.35
C VAL A 111 -9.10 3.64 23.91
N TYR A 112 -10.24 2.98 23.71
CA TYR A 112 -10.79 2.69 22.38
C TYR A 112 -11.04 3.97 21.57
N VAL A 113 -11.73 4.96 22.16
CA VAL A 113 -11.99 6.25 21.50
C VAL A 113 -10.68 6.98 21.18
N GLN A 114 -9.70 6.93 22.08
CA GLN A 114 -8.39 7.53 21.84
C GLN A 114 -7.66 6.85 20.67
N SER A 115 -7.66 5.52 20.59
CA SER A 115 -7.03 4.77 19.50
C SER A 115 -7.67 5.11 18.14
N LEU A 116 -9.01 5.11 18.07
CA LEU A 116 -9.72 5.51 16.85
C LEU A 116 -9.41 6.94 16.43
N SER A 117 -9.34 7.87 17.39
CA SER A 117 -8.98 9.27 17.11
C SER A 117 -7.58 9.36 16.51
N GLN A 118 -6.61 8.61 17.05
CA GLN A 118 -5.24 8.56 16.52
C GLN A 118 -5.20 7.95 15.11
N LEU A 119 -5.90 6.84 14.86
CA LEU A 119 -5.98 6.22 13.52
C LEU A 119 -6.56 7.20 12.49
N LEU A 120 -7.63 7.93 12.83
CA LEU A 120 -8.23 8.91 11.93
C LEU A 120 -7.31 10.10 11.68
N GLN A 121 -6.54 10.55 12.67
CA GLN A 121 -5.59 11.65 12.50
C GLN A 121 -4.37 11.25 11.67
N VAL A 122 -3.79 10.07 11.93
CA VAL A 122 -2.53 9.64 11.31
C VAL A 122 -2.75 9.03 9.93
N ILE A 123 -3.88 8.35 9.70
CA ILE A 123 -4.15 7.63 8.45
C ILE A 123 -5.33 8.24 7.71
N GLY A 124 -6.45 8.45 8.41
CA GLY A 124 -7.71 8.92 7.80
C GLY A 124 -7.58 10.28 7.12
N ALA A 125 -7.05 11.27 7.83
CA ALA A 125 -6.91 12.63 7.31
C ALA A 125 -5.93 12.72 6.12
N PRO A 126 -4.69 12.16 6.17
CA PRO A 126 -3.80 12.13 5.01
C PRO A 126 -4.37 11.38 3.81
N LEU A 127 -5.09 10.26 4.04
CA LEU A 127 -5.74 9.53 2.96
C LEU A 127 -6.84 10.37 2.29
N LEU A 128 -7.69 11.04 3.06
CA LEU A 128 -8.72 11.91 2.51
C LEU A 128 -8.12 13.05 1.68
N GLN A 129 -7.06 13.68 2.19
CA GLN A 129 -6.33 14.72 1.46
C GLN A 129 -5.76 14.18 0.14
N LEU A 130 -5.10 13.02 0.16
CA LEU A 130 -4.56 12.38 -1.04
C LEU A 130 -5.67 12.12 -2.08
N LEU A 131 -6.82 11.59 -1.66
CA LEU A 131 -7.94 11.32 -2.57
C LEU A 131 -8.50 12.60 -3.20
N GLN A 132 -8.58 13.69 -2.43
CA GLN A 132 -8.98 15.00 -2.94
C GLN A 132 -7.98 15.55 -3.96
N GLU A 133 -6.68 15.48 -3.66
CA GLU A 133 -5.61 15.92 -4.56
C GLU A 133 -5.61 15.12 -5.87
N LEU A 134 -5.80 13.80 -5.80
CA LEU A 134 -5.92 12.94 -6.97
C LEU A 134 -7.13 13.32 -7.82
N LEU A 135 -8.28 13.62 -7.21
CA LEU A 135 -9.47 14.04 -7.94
C LEU A 135 -9.24 15.37 -8.68
N ILE A 136 -8.66 16.36 -8.00
CA ILE A 136 -8.34 17.66 -8.58
C ILE A 136 -7.34 17.49 -9.73
N ASN A 137 -6.28 16.70 -9.54
CA ASN A 137 -5.28 16.44 -10.56
C ASN A 137 -5.86 15.74 -11.77
N ASN A 138 -6.72 14.74 -11.57
CA ASN A 138 -7.40 14.05 -12.67
C ASN A 138 -8.26 15.00 -13.49
N ASN A 139 -9.05 15.86 -12.85
CA ASN A 139 -9.85 16.88 -13.55
C ASN A 139 -8.97 17.84 -14.35
N ASN A 140 -7.83 18.25 -13.81
CA ASN A 140 -6.87 19.10 -14.52
C ASN A 140 -6.25 18.39 -15.73
N VAL A 141 -5.91 17.11 -15.61
CA VAL A 141 -5.37 16.30 -16.71
C VAL A 141 -6.44 16.10 -17.79
N ILE A 142 -7.68 15.79 -17.42
CA ILE A 142 -8.81 15.65 -18.37
C ILE A 142 -8.97 16.94 -19.17
N ASN A 143 -9.07 18.09 -18.52
CA ASN A 143 -9.20 19.38 -19.19
C ASN A 143 -8.04 19.71 -20.16
N LYS A 144 -6.82 19.28 -19.83
CA LYS A 144 -5.65 19.45 -20.71
C LYS A 144 -5.74 18.55 -21.94
N LEU A 145 -6.06 17.27 -21.71
CA LEU A 145 -6.19 16.28 -22.77
C LEU A 145 -7.35 16.60 -23.72
N GLU A 146 -8.46 17.14 -23.22
CA GLU A 146 -9.58 17.57 -24.06
C GLU A 146 -9.17 18.75 -24.97
N LYS A 147 -8.47 19.74 -24.43
CA LYS A 147 -7.93 20.85 -25.23
C LYS A 147 -6.93 20.38 -26.28
N GLU A 148 -6.08 19.43 -25.93
CA GLU A 148 -5.09 18.85 -26.84
C GLU A 148 -5.77 18.02 -27.94
N ARG A 149 -6.77 17.20 -27.58
CA ARG A 149 -7.63 16.48 -28.52
C ARG A 149 -8.25 17.44 -29.52
N ASP A 150 -8.86 18.54 -29.06
CA ASP A 150 -9.53 19.49 -29.93
C ASP A 150 -8.54 20.19 -30.87
N ARG A 151 -7.34 20.55 -30.39
CA ARG A 151 -6.27 21.09 -31.23
C ARG A 151 -5.83 20.12 -32.31
N LEU A 152 -5.63 18.85 -31.95
CA LEU A 152 -5.20 17.80 -32.88
C LEU A 152 -6.26 17.51 -33.95
N LEU A 153 -7.54 17.48 -33.56
CA LEU A 153 -8.65 17.32 -34.51
C LEU A 153 -8.71 18.45 -35.52
N VAL A 154 -8.49 19.69 -35.08
CA VAL A 154 -8.40 20.84 -36.00
C VAL A 154 -7.23 20.68 -36.96
N SER A 155 -6.03 20.34 -36.48
CA SER A 155 -4.87 20.15 -37.38
C SER A 155 -5.08 19.04 -38.42
N LEU A 156 -5.70 17.93 -38.01
CA LEU A 156 -6.03 16.81 -38.90
C LEU A 156 -7.04 17.22 -39.98
N SER A 157 -8.03 18.06 -39.63
CA SER A 157 -9.02 18.56 -40.60
C SER A 157 -8.40 19.52 -41.62
N THR A 158 -7.44 20.35 -41.21
CA THR A 158 -6.77 21.31 -42.11
C THR A 158 -5.76 20.66 -43.06
N GLU A 159 -5.13 19.55 -42.65
CA GLU A 159 -4.21 18.79 -43.52
C GLU A 159 -4.96 17.98 -44.60
N GLY A 160 -6.22 17.59 -44.33
CA GLY A 160 -7.06 16.85 -45.28
C GLY A 160 -7.64 17.69 -46.44
N GLU A 161 -7.65 19.02 -46.33
CA GLU A 161 -8.14 19.94 -47.38
C GLU A 161 -7.02 20.38 -48.36
N SER A 162 -5.77 19.96 -48.12
CA SER A 162 -4.59 20.37 -48.90
C SER A 162 -4.14 19.33 -49.95
N VAL A 163 -4.98 18.34 -50.27
CA VAL A 163 -4.74 17.29 -51.30
C VAL A 163 -5.88 17.28 -52.31
#